data_AF-A0A453DSF7-F1
#
_entry.id   AF-A0A453DSF7-F1
#
_cell.length_a   1.000
_cell.length_b   1.000
_cell.length_c   1.000
_cell.angle_alpha   90.00
_cell.angle_beta   90.00
_cell.angle_gamma   90.00
#
_symmetry.space_group_name_H-M   'P 1'
#
loop_
_entity.id
_entity.type
_entity.pdbx_description
1 polymer ?
#
loop_
_entity_poly.entity_id
_entity_poly.type
_entity_poly.pdbx_seq_one_letter_code
_entity_poly.pdbx_strand_id
1 'polypeptide(L)'
;EAGCGFSGLTTQLLHHLTDDHKIPVTEFPSGWCLTLEIQQSMRVLHMKEEEGGPMFLAKFTPVPPFGNVVSILCVDPHAVPGEREFRCEVDFYCNTLGLRQLSNFQIVSTSLSDGFPAELGSNPFLVPTVSSNSPTTSSSLTIRIAKIILDRPLSDWRWKSRS
;
A
#
# COMPACT_ATOMS: atom_id res chain seq x y z
N GLU A 1 -6.16 -2.19 -16.12
CA GLU A 1 -6.67 -2.78 -17.37
C GLU A 1 -6.94 -4.27 -17.15
N ALA A 2 -8.11 -4.75 -17.53
CA ALA A 2 -8.33 -6.18 -17.70
C ALA A 2 -7.80 -6.55 -19.09
N GLY A 3 -6.75 -7.36 -19.18
CA GLY A 3 -6.28 -7.90 -20.46
C GLY A 3 -4.81 -7.66 -20.84
N CYS A 4 -3.93 -7.23 -19.93
CA CYS A 4 -2.52 -7.03 -20.28
C CYS A 4 -1.78 -8.35 -20.61
N GLY A 5 -2.31 -9.51 -20.19
CA GLY A 5 -1.78 -10.83 -20.56
C GLY A 5 -0.34 -11.09 -20.10
N PHE A 6 0.19 -10.29 -19.18
CA PHE A 6 1.54 -10.45 -18.66
C PHE A 6 1.72 -11.85 -18.09
N SER A 7 2.78 -12.54 -18.55
CA SER A 7 3.22 -13.83 -18.06
C SER A 7 4.74 -13.78 -17.95
N GLY A 8 5.24 -13.74 -16.73
CA GLY A 8 6.65 -13.54 -16.43
C GLY A 8 6.97 -13.69 -14.95
N LEU A 9 8.25 -13.62 -14.61
CA LEU A 9 8.72 -13.68 -13.22
C LEU A 9 8.33 -12.40 -12.46
N THR A 10 8.24 -12.45 -11.13
CA THR A 10 7.93 -11.27 -10.30
C THR A 10 8.97 -10.17 -10.41
N THR A 11 10.23 -10.53 -10.62
CA THR A 11 11.29 -9.57 -10.96
C THR A 11 11.00 -8.81 -12.25
N GLN A 12 10.33 -9.44 -13.22
CA GLN A 12 9.87 -8.81 -14.46
C GLN A 12 8.55 -8.07 -14.27
N LEU A 13 7.72 -8.46 -13.28
CA LEU A 13 6.45 -7.80 -13.00
C LEU A 13 6.65 -6.35 -12.55
N LEU A 14 7.66 -6.08 -11.71
CA LEU A 14 7.96 -4.70 -11.31
C LEU A 14 8.26 -3.83 -12.55
N HIS A 15 9.16 -4.29 -13.40
CA HIS A 15 9.49 -3.63 -14.67
C HIS A 15 8.26 -3.47 -15.57
N HIS A 16 7.44 -4.51 -15.70
CA HIS A 16 6.21 -4.43 -16.49
C HIS A 16 5.26 -3.33 -15.98
N LEU A 17 5.05 -3.26 -14.65
CA LEU A 17 4.20 -2.22 -14.06
C LEU A 17 4.79 -0.81 -14.24
N THR A 18 6.10 -0.62 -14.09
CA THR A 18 6.74 0.70 -14.21
C THR A 18 7.00 1.14 -15.65
N ASP A 19 7.32 0.20 -16.53
CA ASP A 19 7.82 0.48 -17.88
C ASP A 19 6.67 0.44 -18.90
N ASP A 20 5.76 -0.53 -18.79
CA ASP A 20 4.64 -0.65 -19.73
C ASP A 20 3.43 0.15 -19.26
N HIS A 21 3.08 0.03 -17.98
CA HIS A 21 1.92 0.72 -17.40
C HIS A 21 2.24 2.07 -16.74
N LYS A 22 3.52 2.46 -16.70
CA LYS A 22 3.98 3.74 -16.12
C LYS A 22 3.50 3.98 -14.70
N ILE A 23 3.30 2.90 -13.93
CA ILE A 23 2.83 2.99 -12.56
C ILE A 23 3.98 3.50 -11.70
N PRO A 24 3.78 4.60 -10.93
CA PRO A 24 4.82 5.13 -10.07
C PRO A 24 5.29 4.09 -9.05
N VAL A 25 6.59 4.01 -8.82
CA VAL A 25 7.19 3.17 -7.79
C VAL A 25 7.68 4.03 -6.63
N THR A 26 7.55 3.51 -5.42
CA THR A 26 8.18 4.08 -4.22
C THR A 26 8.87 2.97 -3.46
N GLU A 27 10.19 3.10 -3.33
CA GLU A 27 11.01 2.11 -2.67
C GLU A 27 11.21 2.46 -1.20
N PHE A 28 11.14 1.47 -0.32
CA PHE A 28 11.36 1.65 1.12
C PHE A 28 12.10 0.44 1.73
N PRO A 29 12.90 0.63 2.79
CA PRO A 29 13.50 -0.49 3.54
C PRO A 29 12.45 -1.15 4.44
N SER A 30 12.56 -2.45 4.79
CA SER A 30 11.58 -3.04 5.70
C SER A 30 11.76 -2.57 7.15
N GLY A 31 10.66 -2.56 7.89
CA GLY A 31 10.57 -1.94 9.20
C GLY A 31 10.52 -0.40 9.18
N TRP A 32 10.48 0.21 7.98
CA TRP A 32 10.30 1.65 7.80
C TRP A 32 8.90 2.01 7.34
N CYS A 33 8.57 3.27 7.56
CA CYS A 33 7.26 3.85 7.32
C CYS A 33 7.33 4.74 6.09
N LEU A 34 6.28 4.72 5.27
CA LEU A 34 6.23 5.53 4.05
C LEU A 34 5.07 6.53 4.15
N THR A 35 5.39 7.81 4.05
CA THR A 35 4.36 8.84 3.87
C THR A 35 4.07 8.99 2.39
N LEU A 36 2.81 8.79 2.01
CA LEU A 36 2.34 8.98 0.64
C LEU A 36 1.53 10.26 0.54
N GLU A 37 1.75 11.01 -0.53
CA GLU A 37 0.77 11.98 -0.97
C GLU A 37 -0.46 11.25 -1.50
N ILE A 38 -1.64 11.79 -1.22
CA ILE A 38 -2.89 11.25 -1.74
C ILE A 38 -2.88 11.48 -3.25
N GLN A 39 -2.71 10.41 -4.02
CA GLN A 39 -2.62 10.46 -5.48
C GLN A 39 -3.86 9.86 -6.13
N GLN A 40 -4.13 10.25 -7.37
CA GLN A 40 -5.33 9.83 -8.12
C GLN A 40 -5.15 8.50 -8.90
N SER A 41 -4.24 7.62 -8.50
CA SER A 41 -4.01 6.37 -9.23
C SER A 41 -3.29 5.31 -8.39
N MET A 42 -2.98 4.15 -8.99
CA MET A 42 -2.23 3.07 -8.36
C MET A 42 -0.75 3.44 -8.18
N ARG A 43 -0.11 2.91 -7.14
CA ARG A 43 1.32 3.05 -6.87
C ARG A 43 1.91 1.71 -6.41
N VAL A 44 3.09 1.39 -6.94
CA VAL A 44 3.89 0.25 -6.48
C VAL A 44 4.71 0.67 -5.27
N LEU A 45 4.64 -0.09 -4.19
CA LEU A 45 5.49 0.06 -3.01
C LEU A 45 6.46 -1.13 -2.99
N HIS A 46 7.73 -0.87 -3.23
CA HIS A 46 8.76 -1.90 -3.36
C HIS A 46 9.66 -1.94 -2.12
N MET A 47 9.72 -3.09 -1.45
CA MET A 47 10.51 -3.30 -0.25
C MET A 47 11.91 -3.82 -0.63
N LYS A 48 12.97 -3.05 -0.37
CA LYS A 48 14.34 -3.31 -0.90
C LYS A 48 15.11 -4.53 -0.35
N GLU A 49 14.51 -5.35 0.50
CA GLU A 49 15.30 -6.32 1.30
C GLU A 49 15.68 -7.61 0.58
N GLU A 50 14.95 -8.00 -0.46
CA GLU A 50 15.14 -9.30 -1.12
C GLU A 50 14.84 -9.18 -2.62
N GLU A 51 15.83 -9.47 -3.46
CA GLU A 51 15.62 -9.68 -4.90
C GLU A 51 14.59 -10.79 -5.10
N GLY A 52 13.47 -10.50 -5.76
CA GLY A 52 12.34 -11.43 -5.91
C GLY A 52 11.41 -11.51 -4.68
N GLY A 53 11.57 -10.63 -3.69
CA GLY A 53 10.66 -10.48 -2.57
C GLY A 53 9.29 -9.90 -2.96
N PRO A 54 8.35 -9.83 -2.00
CA PRO A 54 7.01 -9.34 -2.26
C PRO A 54 7.01 -7.83 -2.57
N MET A 55 6.11 -7.44 -3.48
CA MET A 55 5.81 -6.03 -3.74
C MET A 55 4.40 -5.71 -3.28
N PHE A 56 4.14 -4.44 -2.95
CA PHE A 56 2.79 -4.02 -2.55
C PHE A 56 2.19 -3.05 -3.55
N LEU A 57 0.88 -3.13 -3.73
CA LEU A 57 0.14 -2.24 -4.61
C LEU A 57 -0.83 -1.42 -3.76
N ALA A 58 -0.62 -0.11 -3.73
CA ALA A 58 -1.58 0.83 -3.16
C ALA A 58 -2.47 1.35 -4.28
N LYS A 59 -3.76 0.99 -4.24
CA LYS A 59 -4.76 1.46 -5.20
C LYS A 59 -5.65 2.51 -4.55
N PHE A 60 -5.69 3.69 -5.16
CA PHE A 60 -6.59 4.78 -4.81
C PHE A 60 -7.78 4.76 -5.75
N THR A 61 -8.97 4.51 -5.22
CA THR A 61 -10.22 4.46 -5.98
C THR A 61 -11.10 5.63 -5.58
N PRO A 62 -11.40 6.58 -6.48
CA PRO A 62 -12.30 7.69 -6.17
C PRO A 62 -13.70 7.19 -5.80
N VAL A 63 -14.25 7.73 -4.72
CA VAL A 63 -15.63 7.48 -4.27
C VAL A 63 -16.32 8.82 -4.04
N PRO A 64 -16.77 9.53 -5.10
CA PRO A 64 -17.47 10.79 -4.95
C PRO A 64 -18.83 10.61 -4.22
N PRO A 65 -19.24 11.57 -3.36
CA PRO A 65 -18.54 12.79 -2.97
C PRO A 65 -17.57 12.60 -1.78
N PHE A 66 -17.38 11.37 -1.31
CA PHE A 66 -16.78 11.07 -0.01
C PHE A 66 -15.26 11.18 0.03
N GLY A 67 -14.54 10.82 -1.04
CA GLY A 67 -13.10 10.66 -0.92
C GLY A 67 -12.46 9.75 -1.95
N ASN A 68 -11.36 9.14 -1.52
CA ASN A 68 -10.73 8.00 -2.16
C ASN A 68 -10.71 6.83 -1.19
N VAL A 69 -10.99 5.62 -1.66
CA VAL A 69 -10.68 4.40 -0.93
C VAL A 69 -9.26 3.97 -1.28
N VAL A 70 -8.46 3.71 -0.26
CA VAL A 70 -7.13 3.13 -0.37
C VAL A 70 -7.22 1.66 -0.04
N SER A 71 -6.81 0.83 -1.00
CA SER A 71 -6.65 -0.61 -0.83
C SER A 71 -5.19 -0.99 -1.03
N ILE A 72 -4.69 -1.92 -0.22
CA ILE A 72 -3.31 -2.36 -0.25
C ILE A 72 -3.29 -3.87 -0.46
N LEU A 73 -2.57 -4.31 -1.49
CA LEU A 73 -2.39 -5.71 -1.82
C LEU A 73 -0.93 -6.09 -1.75
N CYS A 74 -0.63 -7.25 -1.20
CA CYS A 74 0.70 -7.86 -1.30
C CYS A 74 0.71 -8.79 -2.52
N VAL A 75 1.65 -8.57 -3.43
CA VAL A 75 1.92 -9.45 -4.56
C VAL A 75 3.16 -10.25 -4.21
N ASP A 76 2.93 -11.52 -3.89
CA ASP A 76 3.96 -12.47 -3.51
C ASP A 76 3.77 -13.76 -4.33
N PRO A 77 4.57 -13.97 -5.39
CA PRO A 77 4.48 -15.16 -6.25
C PRO A 77 4.83 -16.46 -5.51
N HIS A 78 5.59 -16.34 -4.42
CA HIS A 78 6.14 -17.44 -3.64
C HIS A 78 5.45 -17.53 -2.27
N ALA A 79 4.28 -16.91 -2.14
CA ALA A 79 3.49 -16.96 -0.92
C ALA A 79 3.12 -18.41 -0.58
N VAL A 80 3.83 -18.96 0.41
CA VAL A 80 3.36 -20.12 1.16
C VAL A 80 2.54 -19.59 2.34
N PRO A 81 1.28 -20.06 2.53
CA PRO A 81 0.46 -19.64 3.66
C PRO A 81 1.20 -19.80 4.99
N GLY A 82 1.30 -18.72 5.77
CA GLY A 82 1.96 -18.70 7.08
C GLY A 82 3.47 -18.39 7.06
N GLU A 83 4.12 -18.29 5.91
CA GLU A 83 5.57 -17.98 5.85
C GLU A 83 5.89 -16.48 5.75
N ARG A 84 5.01 -15.71 5.09
CA ARG A 84 5.20 -14.27 4.83
C ARG A 84 3.88 -13.54 5.06
N GLU A 85 3.64 -13.18 6.31
CA GLU A 85 2.50 -12.33 6.68
C GLU A 85 2.94 -10.88 6.84
N PHE A 86 2.09 -9.95 6.43
CA PHE A 86 2.35 -8.52 6.53
C PHE A 86 1.22 -7.81 7.25
N ARG A 87 1.58 -6.81 8.05
CA ARG A 87 0.63 -5.87 8.63
C ARG A 87 0.80 -4.51 7.96
N CYS A 88 -0.32 -3.86 7.70
CA CYS A 88 -0.39 -2.47 7.30
C CYS A 88 -0.99 -1.61 8.41
N GLU A 89 -0.37 -0.46 8.66
CA GLU A 89 -0.98 0.67 9.33
C GLU A 89 -1.22 1.79 8.32
N VAL A 90 -2.42 2.36 8.33
CA VAL A 90 -2.78 3.53 7.52
C VAL A 90 -3.21 4.65 8.47
N ASP A 91 -2.47 5.76 8.45
CA ASP A 91 -2.72 6.96 9.25
C ASP A 91 -3.02 8.14 8.33
N PHE A 92 -4.25 8.63 8.37
CA PHE A 92 -4.66 9.85 7.70
C PHE A 92 -4.80 10.97 8.72
N TYR A 93 -4.18 12.10 8.44
CA TYR A 93 -4.31 13.31 9.22
C TYR A 93 -4.69 14.48 8.32
N CYS A 94 -5.69 15.26 8.72
CA CYS A 94 -6.09 16.49 8.06
C CYS A 94 -6.26 17.60 9.10
N ASN A 95 -5.39 18.60 9.05
CA ASN A 95 -5.45 19.75 9.95
C ASN A 95 -6.73 20.57 9.74
N THR A 96 -7.15 20.76 8.49
CA THR A 96 -8.34 21.57 8.15
C THR A 96 -9.63 21.01 8.75
N LEU A 97 -9.75 19.69 8.81
CA LEU A 97 -10.92 19.02 9.38
C LEU A 97 -10.75 18.69 10.88
N GLY A 98 -9.56 18.91 11.45
CA GLY A 98 -9.21 18.38 12.77
C GLY A 98 -9.35 16.86 12.87
N LEU A 99 -9.20 16.16 11.73
CA LEU A 99 -9.50 14.73 11.61
C LEU A 99 -8.21 13.92 11.59
N ARG A 100 -8.18 12.86 12.40
CA ARG A 100 -7.19 11.80 12.30
C ARG A 100 -7.89 10.44 12.25
N GLN A 101 -7.50 9.60 11.31
CA GLN A 101 -8.01 8.23 11.17
C GLN A 101 -6.82 7.29 11.12
N LEU A 102 -6.86 6.26 11.97
CA LEU A 102 -5.83 5.24 12.04
C LEU A 102 -6.49 3.88 11.86
N SER A 103 -5.96 3.05 10.96
CA SER A 103 -6.39 1.67 10.78
C SER A 103 -5.18 0.75 10.73
N ASN A 104 -5.33 -0.43 11.34
CA ASN A 104 -4.32 -1.46 11.39
C ASN A 104 -4.95 -2.77 10.92
N PHE A 105 -4.36 -3.40 9.91
CA PHE A 105 -4.89 -4.62 9.34
C PHE A 105 -3.82 -5.52 8.73
N GLN A 106 -4.09 -6.82 8.65
CA GLN A 106 -3.23 -7.77 7.96
C GLN A 106 -3.45 -7.66 6.45
N ILE A 107 -2.38 -7.68 5.67
CA ILE A 107 -2.41 -7.63 4.21
C ILE A 107 -2.57 -9.06 3.69
N VAL A 108 -3.50 -9.24 2.77
CA VAL A 108 -3.66 -10.52 2.06
C VAL A 108 -2.64 -10.58 0.91
N SER A 109 -1.87 -11.66 0.86
CA SER A 109 -0.93 -11.94 -0.24
C SER A 109 -1.64 -12.64 -1.39
N THR A 110 -1.24 -12.32 -2.63
CA THR A 110 -1.70 -12.99 -3.84
C THR A 110 -0.54 -13.18 -4.82
N SER A 111 -0.62 -14.23 -5.64
CA SER A 111 0.30 -14.45 -6.76
C SER A 111 -0.14 -13.76 -8.04
N LEU A 112 -1.31 -13.08 -8.05
CA LEU A 112 -1.97 -12.49 -9.23
C LEU A 112 -2.31 -13.48 -10.36
N SER A 113 -2.13 -14.78 -10.14
CA SER A 113 -2.41 -15.83 -11.14
C SER A 113 -3.88 -15.87 -11.58
N ASP A 114 -4.81 -15.58 -10.67
CA ASP A 114 -6.25 -15.45 -10.96
C ASP A 114 -6.66 -14.03 -11.40
N GLY A 115 -5.69 -13.19 -11.74
CA GLY A 115 -5.88 -11.79 -12.08
C GLY A 115 -5.95 -10.88 -10.84
N PHE A 116 -6.21 -9.60 -11.09
CA PHE A 116 -6.32 -8.58 -10.05
C PHE A 116 -7.63 -8.84 -9.25
N PRO A 117 -7.59 -9.07 -7.93
CA PRO A 117 -8.82 -9.31 -7.18
C PRO A 117 -9.83 -8.19 -7.42
N ALA A 118 -11.05 -8.56 -7.83
CA ALA A 118 -12.07 -7.60 -8.31
C ALA A 118 -12.34 -6.45 -7.32
N GLU A 119 -12.14 -6.71 -6.03
CA GLU A 119 -12.38 -5.79 -4.91
C GLU A 119 -11.13 -5.64 -3.99
N LEU A 120 -9.92 -5.94 -4.48
CA LEU A 120 -8.65 -6.00 -3.72
C LEU A 120 -8.75 -6.13 -2.18
N GLY A 121 -9.26 -7.29 -1.74
CA GLY A 121 -8.80 -8.02 -0.56
C GLY A 121 -8.75 -7.25 0.76
N SER A 122 -9.95 -6.96 1.29
CA SER A 122 -10.28 -6.74 2.71
C SER A 122 -9.55 -5.59 3.41
N ASN A 123 -10.30 -4.68 4.02
CA ASN A 123 -9.86 -3.50 4.77
C ASN A 123 -9.67 -2.21 3.92
N PRO A 124 -10.70 -1.77 3.17
CA PRO A 124 -10.68 -0.47 2.51
C PRO A 124 -10.53 0.65 3.54
N PHE A 125 -9.60 1.57 3.30
CA PHE A 125 -9.44 2.78 4.12
C PHE A 125 -9.96 4.00 3.36
N LEU A 126 -11.03 4.62 3.86
CA LEU A 126 -11.58 5.83 3.25
C LEU A 126 -10.74 7.05 3.65
N VAL A 127 -10.20 7.74 2.65
CA VAL A 127 -9.50 9.02 2.77
C VAL A 127 -10.45 10.13 2.31
N PRO A 128 -10.97 10.96 3.21
CA PRO A 128 -11.92 12.01 2.86
C PRO A 128 -11.35 13.02 1.85
N THR A 129 -12.17 13.46 0.92
CA THR A 129 -11.82 14.61 0.06
C THR A 129 -11.88 15.87 0.91
N VAL A 130 -10.80 16.65 0.89
CA VAL A 130 -10.74 17.96 1.55
C VAL A 130 -10.88 19.03 0.47
N SER A 131 -12.00 19.76 0.44
CA SER A 131 -12.14 20.90 -0.47
C SER A 131 -11.25 22.04 0.02
N SER A 132 -10.07 22.19 -0.58
CA SER A 132 -9.13 23.25 -0.22
C SER A 132 -9.51 24.56 -0.90
N ASN A 133 -10.23 25.43 -0.17
CA ASN A 133 -10.32 26.86 -0.52
C ASN A 133 -9.29 27.69 0.26
N SER A 134 -8.47 27.06 1.11
CA SER A 134 -7.48 27.72 1.96
C SER A 134 -6.06 27.23 1.65
N PRO A 135 -5.07 28.13 1.50
CA PRO A 135 -3.67 27.77 1.29
C PRO A 135 -3.03 27.06 2.50
N THR A 136 -3.71 26.96 3.65
CA THR A 136 -3.22 26.25 4.85
C THR A 136 -3.68 24.79 4.95
N THR A 137 -4.38 24.28 3.93
CA THR A 137 -4.85 22.89 3.92
C THR A 137 -3.67 21.93 3.83
N SER A 138 -3.38 21.27 4.94
CA SER A 138 -2.41 20.18 5.01
C SER A 138 -3.12 18.90 5.41
N SER A 139 -3.04 17.91 4.53
CA SER A 139 -3.46 16.53 4.79
C SER A 139 -2.35 15.58 4.40
N SER A 140 -2.13 14.55 5.20
CA SER A 140 -1.13 13.52 4.94
C SER A 140 -1.76 12.13 5.09
N LEU A 141 -1.29 11.20 4.25
CA LEU A 141 -1.60 9.79 4.36
C LEU A 141 -0.29 9.03 4.56
N THR A 142 -0.16 8.34 5.68
CA THR A 142 1.01 7.52 5.98
C THR A 142 0.64 6.06 5.90
N ILE A 143 1.37 5.29 5.11
CA ILE A 143 1.23 3.84 4.97
C ILE A 143 2.48 3.18 5.55
N ARG A 144 2.30 2.28 6.51
CA ARG A 144 3.40 1.56 7.15
C ARG A 144 3.18 0.08 6.95
N ILE A 145 4.16 -0.59 6.38
CA ILE A 145 4.11 -2.02 6.12
C ILE A 145 5.23 -2.69 6.90
N ALA A 146 4.86 -3.70 7.69
CA ALA A 146 5.81 -4.53 8.41
C ALA A 146 5.55 -6.00 8.13
N LYS A 147 6.63 -6.78 8.01
CA LYS A 147 6.56 -8.24 8.08
C LYS A 147 6.19 -8.66 9.49
N ILE A 148 5.20 -9.53 9.62
CA ILE A 148 4.84 -10.18 10.88
C ILE A 148 5.89 -11.27 11.11
N ILE A 149 6.67 -11.13 12.19
CA ILE A 149 7.62 -12.14 12.63
C ILE A 149 6.95 -12.83 13.82
N LEU A 150 6.63 -14.12 13.70
CA LEU A 150 5.81 -14.88 14.64
C LEU A 150 6.33 -14.85 16.12
N ASP A 151 7.60 -14.49 16.33
CA ASP A 151 8.27 -14.50 17.64
C ASP A 151 8.46 -13.13 18.30
N ARG A 152 7.85 -12.03 17.81
CA ARG A 152 7.95 -10.72 18.48
C ARG A 152 6.62 -10.21 19.03
N PRO A 153 6.54 -9.87 20.34
CA PRO A 153 5.33 -9.33 20.93
C PRO A 153 5.01 -7.95 20.36
N LEU A 154 3.70 -7.70 20.22
CA LEU A 154 3.10 -6.46 19.70
C LEU A 154 3.45 -5.19 20.50
N SER A 155 4.17 -5.28 21.62
CA SER A 155 4.63 -4.14 22.41
C SER A 155 5.99 -3.59 21.96
N ASP A 156 6.75 -4.35 21.16
CA ASP A 156 8.18 -4.07 20.91
C ASP A 156 8.47 -3.43 19.54
N TRP A 157 7.47 -3.27 18.68
CA TRP A 157 7.61 -2.56 17.40
C TRP A 157 7.47 -1.05 17.62
N ARG A 158 8.57 -0.39 17.96
CA ARG A 158 8.67 1.06 17.75
C ARG A 158 9.01 1.33 16.29
N TRP A 159 8.05 1.87 15.54
CA TRP A 159 8.29 2.37 14.20
C TRP A 159 9.43 3.39 14.19
N LYS A 160 10.41 3.18 13.32
CA LYS A 160 11.44 4.19 13.04
C LYS A 160 10.91 5.13 11.96
N SER A 161 10.63 6.38 12.32
CA SER A 161 10.41 7.46 11.35
C SER A 161 11.76 8.04 10.92
N ARG A 162 11.93 8.31 9.62
CA ARG A 162 12.97 9.26 9.18
C ARG A 162 12.38 10.67 9.36
N SER A 163 13.06 11.47 10.17
CA SER A 163 12.89 12.93 10.24
C SER A 163 13.51 13.59 9.02
#